data_AF-A0A166E8D2-F1
#
_entry.id   AF-A0A166E8D2-F1
#
_cell.length_a   1.000
_cell.length_b   1.000
_cell.length_c   1.000
_cell.angle_alpha   90.00
_cell.angle_beta   90.00
_cell.angle_gamma   90.00
#
_symmetry.space_group_name_H-M   'P 1'
#
loop_
_entity.id
_entity.type
_entity.pdbx_description
1 polymer ?
#
loop_
_entity_poly.entity_id
_entity_poly.type
_entity_poly.pdbx_seq_one_letter_code
_entity_poly.pdbx_strand_id
1 'polypeptide(L)'
;MKYVKSTVKKYSREYSRTLKNGKKKKYSTEQVQITVAKEDNIFEDGETVLILPSQHITEIETLNSLINDLKSNNKSLKDSNDNFKATIENNNSTIYNYEDTIAKLKHEITTSEKNFKKKIDEEKTHRHDEDSKKIEKIQTELLETNDALIKAKDLNQELENKSSKLKLDKEKLKLDKQDLKRKINSLEDNIKSLQSNIQIMESSQNELSKLRNDHETLVHNYENIKTDLEKSNETVSYYESVNKKLKEFILKSY
;
A
#
# COMPACT_ATOMS: atom_id res chain seq x y z
N MET A 1 -27.76 74.63 71.81
CA MET A 1 -28.45 75.94 71.81
C MET A 1 -29.00 76.18 73.20
N LYS A 2 -28.81 77.38 73.76
CA LYS A 2 -29.48 77.79 75.01
C LYS A 2 -30.88 78.26 74.63
N TYR A 3 -31.91 77.75 75.29
CA TYR A 3 -33.29 78.19 75.08
C TYR A 3 -33.90 78.58 76.43
N VAL A 4 -34.74 79.61 76.42
CA VAL A 4 -35.41 80.10 77.63
C VAL A 4 -36.91 80.01 77.43
N LYS A 5 -37.61 79.42 78.40
CA LYS A 5 -39.08 79.35 78.38
C LYS A 5 -39.64 80.70 78.81
N SER A 6 -40.46 81.29 77.95
CA SER A 6 -41.03 82.61 78.20
C SER A 6 -42.51 82.61 77.85
N THR A 7 -43.28 83.44 78.55
CA THR A 7 -44.71 83.60 78.25
C THR A 7 -44.89 84.76 77.27
N VAL A 8 -45.55 84.49 76.14
CA VAL A 8 -45.87 85.50 75.13
C VAL A 8 -47.29 86.00 75.37
N LYS A 9 -47.45 87.29 75.61
CA LYS A 9 -48.74 87.97 75.67
C LYS A 9 -48.87 88.91 74.47
N LYS A 10 -49.95 88.75 73.72
CA LYS A 10 -50.29 89.65 72.61
C LYS A 10 -51.39 90.59 73.07
N TYR A 11 -51.14 91.87 72.92
CA TYR A 11 -52.07 92.94 73.23
C TYR A 11 -52.42 93.65 71.94
N SER A 12 -53.71 93.76 71.64
CA SER A 12 -54.21 94.64 70.58
C SER A 12 -55.04 95.73 71.21
N ARG A 13 -54.87 96.95 70.70
CA ARG A 13 -55.71 98.08 71.10
C ARG A 13 -56.18 98.80 69.87
N GLU A 14 -57.49 98.98 69.79
CA GLU A 14 -58.11 99.84 68.81
C GLU A 14 -58.50 101.16 69.45
N TYR A 15 -58.18 102.26 68.77
CA TYR A 15 -58.66 103.58 69.17
C TYR A 15 -59.05 104.40 67.95
N SER A 16 -60.08 105.22 68.12
CA SER A 16 -60.58 106.11 67.08
C SER A 16 -60.12 107.53 67.37
N ARG A 17 -59.49 108.18 66.41
CA ARG A 17 -59.10 109.59 66.53
C ARG A 17 -59.83 110.42 65.49
N THR A 18 -60.44 111.52 65.91
CA THR A 18 -61.00 112.51 65.00
C THR A 18 -59.87 113.34 64.43
N LEU A 19 -59.73 113.35 63.11
CA LEU A 19 -58.73 114.13 62.39
C LEU A 19 -59.14 115.61 62.34
N LYS A 20 -58.19 116.50 62.06
CA LYS A 20 -58.42 117.95 61.99
C LYS A 20 -59.47 118.37 60.95
N ASN A 21 -59.81 117.48 60.02
CA ASN A 21 -60.87 117.66 59.01
C ASN A 21 -62.24 117.11 59.44
N GLY A 22 -62.43 116.73 60.70
CA GLY A 22 -63.68 116.20 61.25
C GLY A 22 -63.95 114.72 61.02
N LYS A 23 -63.19 114.03 60.15
CA LYS A 23 -63.36 112.58 59.91
C LYS A 23 -62.70 111.75 61.02
N LYS A 24 -63.41 110.72 61.52
CA LYS A 24 -62.85 109.75 62.47
C LYS A 24 -62.07 108.68 61.73
N LYS A 25 -60.85 108.39 62.17
CA LYS A 25 -60.03 107.27 61.67
C LYS A 25 -59.73 106.31 62.82
N LYS A 26 -59.91 105.01 62.56
CA LYS A 26 -59.54 103.94 63.48
C LYS A 26 -58.07 103.57 63.28
N TYR A 27 -57.38 103.37 64.38
CA TYR A 27 -56.02 102.86 64.44
C TYR A 27 -56.05 101.59 65.28
N SER A 28 -55.40 100.55 64.79
CA SER A 28 -55.08 99.36 65.57
C SER A 28 -53.58 99.34 65.80
N THR A 29 -53.19 99.07 67.04
CA THR A 29 -51.80 98.80 67.40
C THR A 29 -51.74 97.44 68.05
N GLU A 30 -50.82 96.60 67.58
CA GLU A 30 -50.50 95.33 68.21
C GLU A 30 -49.15 95.45 68.90
N GLN A 31 -49.11 95.02 70.15
CA GLN A 31 -47.89 94.92 70.94
C GLN A 31 -47.77 93.48 71.43
N VAL A 32 -46.60 92.89 71.20
CA VAL A 32 -46.26 91.59 71.75
C VAL A 32 -45.30 91.81 72.90
N GLN A 33 -45.69 91.35 74.09
CA GLN A 33 -44.85 91.37 75.27
C GLN A 33 -44.40 89.94 75.56
N ILE A 34 -43.09 89.73 75.64
CA ILE A 34 -42.53 88.48 76.14
C ILE A 34 -42.06 88.73 77.56
N THR A 35 -42.51 87.89 78.49
CA THR A 35 -42.06 87.92 79.88
C THR A 35 -41.10 86.75 80.10
N VAL A 36 -39.83 87.10 80.36
CA VAL A 36 -38.77 86.18 80.74
C VAL A 36 -38.61 86.26 82.26
N ALA A 37 -38.49 85.12 82.94
CA ALA A 37 -38.22 85.10 84.38
C ALA A 37 -36.83 85.70 84.65
N LYS A 38 -36.67 86.46 85.74
CA LYS A 38 -35.43 87.18 86.07
C LYS A 38 -34.22 86.23 86.24
N GLU A 39 -34.49 85.00 86.66
CA GLU A 39 -33.51 83.93 86.86
C GLU A 39 -32.95 83.38 85.53
N ASP A 40 -33.72 83.50 84.45
CA ASP A 40 -33.39 82.99 83.11
C ASP A 40 -33.05 84.10 82.10
N ASN A 41 -32.98 85.37 82.54
CA ASN A 41 -32.66 86.47 81.64
C ASN A 41 -31.15 86.48 81.34
N ILE A 42 -30.79 85.75 80.29
CA ILE A 42 -29.41 85.56 79.82
C ILE A 42 -29.05 86.46 78.62
N PHE A 43 -29.94 87.38 78.23
CA PHE A 43 -29.79 88.18 77.01
C PHE A 43 -29.17 89.55 77.32
N GLU A 44 -28.29 90.01 76.45
CA GLU A 44 -27.67 91.34 76.55
C GLU A 44 -28.55 92.41 75.90
N ASP A 45 -28.42 93.67 76.35
CA ASP A 45 -29.21 94.78 75.81
C ASP A 45 -28.87 95.03 74.33
N GLY A 46 -29.89 95.07 73.47
CA GLY A 46 -29.74 95.18 72.02
C GLY A 46 -29.50 93.86 71.26
N GLU A 47 -29.47 92.70 71.95
CA GLU A 47 -29.31 91.40 71.30
C GLU A 47 -30.54 91.04 70.43
N THR A 48 -30.29 90.55 69.21
CA THR A 48 -31.36 90.07 68.31
C THR A 48 -31.67 88.62 68.63
N VAL A 49 -32.88 88.36 69.14
CA VAL A 49 -33.31 87.02 69.54
C VAL A 49 -34.34 86.43 68.58
N LEU A 50 -34.25 85.11 68.36
CA LEU A 50 -35.24 84.35 67.61
C LEU A 50 -36.24 83.70 68.57
N ILE A 51 -37.53 83.95 68.35
CA ILE A 51 -38.61 83.40 69.16
C ILE A 51 -39.32 82.32 68.36
N LEU A 52 -39.23 81.08 68.83
CA LEU A 52 -39.88 79.93 68.22
C LEU A 52 -40.92 79.33 69.19
N PRO A 53 -42.15 79.05 68.71
CA PRO A 53 -43.12 78.29 69.49
C PRO A 53 -42.56 76.91 69.85
N SER A 54 -42.68 76.52 71.11
CA SER A 54 -42.11 75.26 71.61
C SER A 54 -42.67 74.01 70.93
N GLN A 55 -43.87 74.10 70.34
CA GLN A 55 -44.49 73.01 69.59
C GLN A 55 -43.69 72.56 68.35
N HIS A 56 -42.80 73.41 67.80
CA HIS A 56 -41.99 73.07 66.63
C HIS A 56 -40.60 72.53 66.98
N ILE A 57 -40.22 72.49 68.26
CA ILE A 57 -38.88 72.04 68.68
C ILE A 57 -38.66 70.57 68.32
N THR A 58 -39.65 69.72 68.59
CA THR A 58 -39.58 68.29 68.27
C THR A 58 -39.44 68.03 66.77
N GLU A 59 -40.19 68.78 65.96
CA GLU A 59 -40.10 68.72 64.49
C GLU A 59 -38.69 69.10 64.02
N ILE A 60 -38.11 70.18 64.55
CA ILE A 60 -36.74 70.60 64.23
C ILE A 60 -35.70 69.54 64.61
N GLU A 61 -35.83 68.91 65.79
CA GLU A 61 -34.93 67.84 66.22
C GLU A 61 -35.04 66.61 65.31
N THR A 62 -36.25 66.19 64.94
CA THR A 62 -36.47 65.08 64.01
C THR A 62 -35.90 65.35 62.62
N LEU A 63 -36.10 66.57 62.09
CA LEU A 63 -35.53 66.99 60.81
C LEU A 63 -34.00 67.02 60.85
N ASN A 64 -33.40 67.47 61.95
CA ASN A 64 -31.95 67.46 62.11
C ASN A 64 -31.39 66.03 62.13
N SER A 65 -32.06 65.09 62.80
CA SER A 65 -31.68 63.67 62.77
C SER A 65 -31.72 63.14 61.33
N LEU A 66 -32.84 63.37 60.63
CA LEU A 66 -33.02 62.94 59.24
C LEU A 66 -31.94 63.52 58.32
N ILE A 67 -31.59 64.81 58.49
CA ILE A 67 -30.53 65.47 57.73
C ILE A 67 -29.17 64.80 57.98
N ASN A 68 -28.86 64.43 59.22
CA ASN A 68 -27.60 63.77 59.56
C ASN A 68 -27.53 62.34 59.00
N ASP A 69 -28.64 61.61 59.03
CA ASP A 69 -28.76 60.27 58.43
C ASP A 69 -28.58 60.34 56.91
N LEU A 70 -29.25 61.30 56.26
CA LEU A 70 -29.12 61.54 54.82
C LEU A 70 -27.69 61.94 54.44
N LYS A 71 -27.01 62.78 55.23
CA LYS A 71 -25.60 63.12 55.01
C LYS A 71 -24.69 61.89 55.10
N SER A 72 -24.93 61.04 56.09
CA SER A 72 -24.14 59.81 56.29
C SER A 72 -24.36 58.82 55.14
N ASN A 73 -25.61 58.62 54.73
CA ASN A 73 -25.96 57.78 53.58
C ASN A 73 -25.35 58.32 52.29
N ASN A 74 -25.42 59.63 52.04
CA ASN A 74 -24.87 60.23 50.85
C ASN A 74 -23.33 60.10 50.80
N LYS A 75 -22.65 60.20 51.94
CA LYS A 75 -21.21 59.92 52.03
C LYS A 75 -20.89 58.47 51.68
N SER A 76 -21.62 57.51 52.26
CA SER A 76 -21.43 56.09 51.97
C SER A 76 -21.70 55.74 50.50
N LEU A 77 -22.74 56.34 49.90
CA LEU A 77 -23.04 56.20 48.48
C LEU A 77 -21.93 56.78 47.60
N LYS A 78 -21.37 57.94 47.98
CA LYS A 78 -20.25 58.55 47.26
C LYS A 78 -19.00 57.66 47.30
N ASP A 79 -18.64 57.17 48.48
CA ASP A 79 -17.48 56.27 48.66
C ASP A 79 -17.66 54.98 47.83
N SER A 80 -18.89 54.42 47.81
CA SER A 80 -19.23 53.26 46.98
C SER A 80 -19.08 53.56 45.48
N ASN A 81 -19.54 54.73 45.04
CA ASN A 81 -19.47 55.13 43.65
C ASN A 81 -18.03 55.35 43.17
N ASP A 82 -17.17 55.94 44.02
CA ASP A 82 -15.75 56.12 43.75
C ASP A 82 -15.04 54.76 43.63
N ASN A 83 -15.38 53.79 44.50
CA ASN A 83 -14.90 52.41 44.39
C ASN A 83 -15.35 51.71 43.10
N PHE A 84 -16.62 51.87 42.71
CA PHE A 84 -17.12 51.30 41.45
C PHE A 84 -16.39 51.90 40.26
N LYS A 85 -16.13 53.22 40.27
CA LYS A 85 -15.39 53.90 39.22
C LYS A 85 -13.96 53.37 39.06
N ALA A 86 -13.24 53.22 40.17
CA ALA A 86 -11.90 52.63 40.17
C ALA A 86 -11.90 51.17 39.67
N THR A 87 -12.91 50.39 40.05
CA THR A 87 -13.08 49.01 39.59
C THR A 87 -13.32 48.94 38.09
N ILE A 88 -14.16 49.84 37.55
CA ILE A 88 -14.45 49.94 36.12
C ILE A 88 -13.18 50.32 35.34
N GLU A 89 -12.38 51.28 35.82
CA GLU A 89 -11.10 51.66 35.18
C GLU A 89 -10.10 50.50 35.13
N ASN A 90 -9.97 49.73 36.22
CA ASN A 90 -9.11 48.55 36.26
C ASN A 90 -9.59 47.47 35.29
N ASN A 91 -10.90 47.19 35.27
CA ASN A 91 -11.46 46.20 34.36
C ASN A 91 -11.27 46.61 32.89
N ASN A 92 -11.46 47.88 32.55
CA ASN A 92 -11.23 48.39 31.20
C ASN A 92 -9.76 48.23 30.78
N SER A 93 -8.83 48.55 31.67
CA SER A 93 -7.39 48.34 31.42
C SER A 93 -7.07 46.86 31.15
N THR A 94 -7.71 45.96 31.87
CA THR A 94 -7.56 44.51 31.69
C THR A 94 -8.14 44.04 30.35
N ILE A 95 -9.30 44.58 29.96
CA ILE A 95 -9.95 44.28 28.67
C ILE A 95 -9.02 44.69 27.52
N TYR A 96 -8.45 45.89 27.53
CA TYR A 96 -7.53 46.35 26.48
C TYR A 96 -6.31 45.43 26.33
N ASN A 97 -5.76 44.94 27.44
CA ASN A 97 -4.65 43.98 27.39
C ASN A 97 -5.07 42.65 26.77
N TYR A 98 -6.27 42.15 27.07
CA TYR A 98 -6.79 40.94 26.43
C TYR A 98 -7.06 41.15 24.94
N GLU A 99 -7.56 42.30 24.52
CA GLU A 99 -7.77 42.63 23.11
C GLU A 99 -6.46 42.61 22.31
N ASP A 100 -5.39 43.21 22.84
CA ASP A 100 -4.06 43.18 22.22
C ASP A 100 -3.49 41.75 22.11
N THR A 101 -3.67 40.96 23.18
CA THR A 101 -3.24 39.56 23.20
C THR A 101 -3.99 38.72 22.16
N ILE A 102 -5.31 38.92 22.04
CA ILE A 102 -6.16 38.25 21.05
C ILE A 102 -5.72 38.63 19.62
N ALA A 103 -5.39 39.89 19.38
CA ALA A 103 -4.92 40.35 18.07
C ALA A 103 -3.60 39.66 17.67
N LYS A 104 -2.65 39.55 18.60
CA LYS A 104 -1.37 38.84 18.39
C LYS A 104 -1.59 37.35 18.09
N LEU A 105 -2.40 36.67 18.89
CA LEU A 105 -2.71 35.24 18.68
C LEU A 105 -3.39 34.98 17.33
N LYS A 106 -4.31 35.86 16.91
CA LYS A 106 -4.94 35.76 15.58
C LYS A 106 -3.90 35.85 14.45
N HIS A 107 -2.92 36.74 14.58
CA HIS A 107 -1.87 36.89 13.58
C HIS A 107 -0.95 35.66 13.51
N GLU A 108 -0.57 35.10 14.66
CA GLU A 108 0.23 33.87 14.75
C GLU A 108 -0.49 32.65 14.15
N ILE A 109 -1.78 32.49 14.44
CA ILE A 109 -2.61 31.43 13.86
C ILE A 109 -2.63 31.56 12.34
N THR A 110 -2.93 32.75 11.82
CA THR A 110 -2.99 32.99 10.36
C THR A 110 -1.65 32.69 9.67
N THR A 111 -0.55 33.03 10.32
CA THR A 111 0.81 32.78 9.80
C THR A 111 1.14 31.28 9.81
N SER A 112 0.79 30.59 10.91
CA SER A 112 0.98 29.15 11.04
C SER A 112 0.16 28.38 10.02
N GLU A 113 -1.11 28.74 9.81
CA GLU A 113 -1.99 28.13 8.80
C GLU A 113 -1.42 28.26 7.39
N LYS A 114 -0.91 29.44 7.00
CA LYS A 114 -0.24 29.63 5.71
C LYS A 114 0.98 28.72 5.56
N ASN A 115 1.80 28.61 6.60
CA ASN A 115 3.00 27.76 6.58
C ASN A 115 2.64 26.27 6.48
N PHE A 116 1.63 25.81 7.21
CA PHE A 116 1.14 24.44 7.11
C PHE A 116 0.60 24.14 5.71
N LYS A 117 -0.19 25.05 5.15
CA LYS A 117 -0.75 24.89 3.79
C LYS A 117 0.36 24.79 2.75
N LYS A 118 1.38 25.66 2.84
CA LYS A 118 2.55 25.63 1.96
C LYS A 118 3.31 24.31 2.06
N LYS A 119 3.57 23.81 3.28
CA LYS A 119 4.24 22.51 3.49
C LYS A 119 3.44 21.34 2.91
N ILE A 120 2.11 21.35 3.08
CA ILE A 120 1.23 20.33 2.52
C ILE A 120 1.29 20.34 0.98
N ASP A 121 1.25 21.52 0.36
CA ASP A 121 1.30 21.65 -1.09
C ASP A 121 2.68 21.22 -1.63
N GLU A 122 3.77 21.60 -0.96
CA GLU A 122 5.13 21.15 -1.27
C GLU A 122 5.28 19.62 -1.16
N GLU A 123 4.81 18.98 -0.07
CA GLU A 123 4.87 17.52 0.07
C GLU A 123 4.01 16.78 -0.96
N LYS A 124 2.82 17.31 -1.30
CA LYS A 124 1.96 16.70 -2.33
C LYS A 124 2.62 16.67 -3.68
N THR A 125 3.18 17.79 -4.14
CA THR A 125 3.83 17.87 -5.45
C THR A 125 5.07 16.99 -5.52
N HIS A 126 5.94 17.05 -4.51
CA HIS A 126 7.24 16.40 -4.59
C HIS A 126 7.18 14.87 -4.43
N ARG A 127 6.39 14.36 -3.49
CA ARG A 127 6.26 12.91 -3.28
C ARG A 127 5.45 12.25 -4.38
N HIS A 128 4.36 12.88 -4.81
CA HIS A 128 3.47 12.27 -5.80
C HIS A 128 4.16 12.14 -7.17
N ASP A 129 5.00 13.11 -7.57
CA ASP A 129 5.73 13.02 -8.84
C ASP A 129 6.87 11.99 -8.79
N GLU A 130 7.63 11.92 -7.70
CA GLU A 130 8.72 10.95 -7.58
C GLU A 130 8.21 9.51 -7.46
N ASP A 131 7.19 9.29 -6.63
CA ASP A 131 6.61 7.97 -6.44
C ASP A 131 5.88 7.52 -7.71
N SER A 132 5.18 8.42 -8.41
CA SER A 132 4.56 8.09 -9.70
C SER A 132 5.59 7.66 -10.75
N LYS A 133 6.73 8.36 -10.86
CA LYS A 133 7.81 7.97 -11.78
C LYS A 133 8.44 6.63 -11.40
N LYS A 134 8.62 6.35 -10.10
CA LYS A 134 9.12 5.05 -9.63
C LYS A 134 8.13 3.93 -9.96
N ILE A 135 6.83 4.16 -9.74
CA ILE A 135 5.77 3.20 -10.05
C ILE A 135 5.73 2.89 -11.55
N GLU A 136 5.78 3.91 -12.41
CA GLU A 136 5.82 3.73 -13.88
C GLU A 136 7.03 2.88 -14.29
N LYS A 137 8.21 3.16 -13.73
CA LYS A 137 9.43 2.41 -14.01
C LYS A 137 9.31 0.93 -13.58
N ILE A 138 8.80 0.68 -12.37
CA ILE A 138 8.57 -0.69 -11.88
C ILE A 138 7.55 -1.42 -12.76
N GLN A 139 6.49 -0.75 -13.22
CA GLN A 139 5.50 -1.35 -14.12
C GLN A 139 6.11 -1.74 -15.47
N THR A 140 6.99 -0.91 -16.02
CA THR A 140 7.67 -1.21 -17.30
C THR A 140 8.61 -2.40 -17.15
N GLU A 141 9.43 -2.42 -16.09
CA GLU A 141 10.31 -3.56 -15.78
C GLU A 141 9.53 -4.86 -15.53
N LEU A 142 8.36 -4.78 -14.87
CA LEU A 142 7.49 -5.94 -14.65
C LEU A 142 6.92 -6.50 -15.96
N LEU A 143 6.53 -5.64 -16.90
CA LEU A 143 6.05 -6.07 -18.21
C LEU A 143 7.15 -6.79 -19.00
N GLU A 144 8.36 -6.20 -19.06
CA GLU A 144 9.49 -6.81 -19.76
C GLU A 144 9.89 -8.16 -19.18
N THR A 145 9.92 -8.29 -17.84
CA THR A 145 10.22 -9.55 -17.16
C THR A 145 9.15 -10.61 -17.38
N ASN A 146 7.88 -10.21 -17.42
CA ASN A 146 6.78 -11.13 -17.70
C ASN A 146 6.82 -11.65 -19.16
N ASP A 147 7.14 -10.77 -20.12
CA ASP A 147 7.32 -11.17 -21.52
C ASP A 147 8.50 -12.14 -21.69
N ALA A 148 9.61 -11.91 -20.97
CA ALA A 148 10.74 -12.82 -20.95
C ALA A 148 10.38 -14.19 -20.34
N LEU A 149 9.57 -14.20 -19.28
CA LEU A 149 9.09 -15.43 -18.64
C LEU A 149 8.20 -16.26 -19.57
N ILE A 150 7.29 -15.61 -20.31
CA ILE A 150 6.44 -16.28 -21.31
C ILE A 150 7.31 -16.95 -22.38
N LYS A 151 8.28 -16.22 -22.95
CA LYS A 151 9.21 -16.77 -23.94
C LYS A 151 10.01 -17.95 -23.41
N ALA A 152 10.49 -17.87 -22.17
CA ALA A 152 11.23 -18.96 -21.53
C ALA A 152 10.36 -20.21 -21.34
N LYS A 153 9.07 -20.03 -21.00
CA LYS A 153 8.11 -21.12 -20.84
C LYS A 153 7.84 -21.82 -22.17
N ASP A 154 7.63 -21.07 -23.24
CA ASP A 154 7.40 -21.62 -24.59
C ASP A 154 8.61 -22.42 -25.09
N LEU A 155 9.82 -21.88 -24.91
CA LEU A 155 11.08 -22.57 -25.23
C LEU A 155 11.24 -23.86 -24.43
N ASN A 156 10.89 -23.86 -23.15
CA ASN A 156 10.99 -25.05 -22.32
C ASN A 156 10.02 -26.15 -22.77
N GLN A 157 8.79 -25.78 -23.15
CA GLN A 157 7.83 -26.71 -23.73
C GLN A 157 8.32 -27.28 -25.08
N GLU A 158 8.94 -26.46 -25.92
CA GLU A 158 9.54 -26.94 -27.18
C GLU A 158 10.67 -27.94 -26.93
N LEU A 159 11.53 -27.67 -25.93
CA LEU A 159 12.61 -28.57 -25.52
C LEU A 159 12.07 -29.89 -24.96
N GLU A 160 11.02 -29.87 -24.14
CA GLU A 160 10.37 -31.09 -23.63
C GLU A 160 9.82 -31.96 -24.76
N ASN A 161 9.19 -31.35 -25.75
CA ASN A 161 8.67 -32.04 -26.94
C ASN A 161 9.81 -32.67 -27.76
N LYS A 162 10.88 -31.91 -28.03
CA LYS A 162 12.08 -32.41 -28.72
C LYS A 162 12.74 -33.56 -27.96
N SER A 163 12.88 -33.43 -26.64
CA SER A 163 13.45 -34.46 -25.76
C SER A 163 12.63 -35.75 -25.79
N SER A 164 11.30 -35.64 -25.75
CA SER A 164 10.39 -36.77 -25.83
C SER A 164 10.49 -37.50 -27.17
N LYS A 165 10.57 -36.75 -28.28
CA LYS A 165 10.79 -37.33 -29.61
C LYS A 165 12.12 -38.05 -29.72
N LEU A 166 13.20 -37.45 -29.21
CA LEU A 166 14.53 -38.05 -29.22
C LEU A 166 14.58 -39.38 -28.44
N LYS A 167 13.85 -39.48 -27.32
CA LYS A 167 13.72 -40.73 -26.56
C LYS A 167 13.04 -41.83 -27.38
N LEU A 168 11.97 -41.51 -28.11
CA LEU A 168 11.28 -42.47 -28.98
C LEU A 168 12.20 -42.93 -30.12
N ASP A 169 12.88 -42.00 -30.79
CA ASP A 169 13.82 -42.31 -31.88
C ASP A 169 14.97 -43.21 -31.39
N LYS A 170 15.49 -42.95 -30.19
CA LYS A 170 16.51 -43.78 -29.55
C LYS A 170 16.05 -45.22 -29.33
N GLU A 171 14.83 -45.42 -28.81
CA GLU A 171 14.29 -46.77 -28.61
C GLU A 171 14.05 -47.48 -29.94
N LYS A 172 13.59 -46.77 -30.97
CA LYS A 172 13.46 -47.32 -32.33
C LYS A 172 14.81 -47.79 -32.89
N LEU A 173 15.84 -46.95 -32.82
CA LEU A 173 17.20 -47.31 -33.28
C LEU A 173 17.77 -48.51 -32.53
N LYS A 174 17.43 -48.67 -31.24
CA LYS A 174 17.84 -49.83 -30.45
C LYS A 174 17.19 -51.12 -30.96
N LEU A 175 15.92 -51.07 -31.35
CA LEU A 175 15.23 -52.20 -31.98
C LEU A 175 15.84 -52.53 -33.35
N ASP A 176 16.05 -51.52 -34.19
CA ASP A 176 16.67 -51.69 -35.51
C ASP A 176 18.06 -52.31 -35.40
N LYS A 177 18.87 -51.87 -34.43
CA LYS A 177 20.18 -52.47 -34.13
C LYS A 177 20.09 -53.94 -33.74
N GLN A 178 19.08 -54.32 -32.95
CA GLN A 178 18.89 -55.72 -32.56
C GLN A 178 18.46 -56.59 -33.75
N ASP A 179 17.59 -56.08 -34.61
CA ASP A 179 17.15 -56.77 -35.82
C ASP A 179 18.32 -57.01 -36.80
N LEU A 180 19.12 -55.96 -37.05
CA LEU A 180 20.34 -56.07 -37.87
C LEU A 180 21.31 -57.10 -37.30
N LYS A 181 21.49 -57.15 -35.97
CA LYS A 181 22.35 -58.15 -35.34
C LYS A 181 21.85 -59.59 -35.59
N ARG A 182 20.53 -59.82 -35.53
CA ARG A 182 19.96 -61.14 -35.86
C ARG A 182 20.17 -61.50 -37.33
N LYS A 183 19.97 -60.55 -38.24
CA LYS A 183 20.22 -60.75 -39.67
C LYS A 183 21.68 -61.09 -39.97
N ILE A 184 22.63 -60.39 -39.33
CA ILE A 184 24.06 -60.69 -39.47
C ILE A 184 24.36 -62.11 -39.00
N ASN A 185 23.93 -62.51 -37.80
CA ASN A 185 24.15 -63.86 -37.30
C ASN A 185 23.59 -64.93 -38.27
N SER A 186 22.39 -64.71 -38.81
CA SER A 186 21.80 -65.63 -39.79
C SER A 186 22.61 -65.72 -41.09
N LEU A 187 23.15 -64.60 -41.57
CA LEU A 187 24.03 -64.60 -42.74
C LEU A 187 25.35 -65.32 -42.46
N GLU A 188 25.93 -65.15 -41.27
CA GLU A 188 27.13 -65.88 -40.85
C GLU A 188 26.91 -67.39 -40.83
N ASP A 189 25.76 -67.85 -40.33
CA ASP A 189 25.40 -69.27 -40.33
C ASP A 189 25.22 -69.81 -41.76
N ASN A 190 24.58 -69.03 -42.64
CA ASN A 190 24.46 -69.38 -44.06
C ASN A 190 25.83 -69.47 -44.74
N ILE A 191 26.75 -68.54 -44.45
CA ILE A 191 28.12 -68.57 -44.99
C ILE A 191 28.85 -69.85 -44.56
N LYS A 192 28.76 -70.23 -43.28
CA LYS A 192 29.37 -71.48 -42.78
C LYS A 192 28.81 -72.71 -43.49
N SER A 193 27.48 -72.76 -43.70
CA SER A 193 26.85 -73.85 -44.44
C SER A 193 27.33 -73.91 -45.89
N LEU A 194 27.41 -72.76 -46.58
CA LEU A 194 27.95 -72.70 -47.95
C LEU A 194 29.41 -73.13 -48.01
N GLN A 195 30.25 -72.72 -47.06
CA GLN A 195 31.64 -73.17 -46.97
C GLN A 195 31.75 -74.69 -46.82
N SER A 196 30.93 -75.29 -45.96
CA SER A 196 30.86 -76.75 -45.83
C SER A 196 30.44 -77.43 -47.13
N ASN A 197 29.46 -76.88 -47.84
CA ASN A 197 29.00 -77.42 -49.11
C ASN A 197 30.10 -77.34 -50.19
N ILE A 198 30.83 -76.23 -50.25
CA ILE A 198 31.98 -76.07 -51.16
C ILE A 198 33.03 -77.16 -50.89
N GLN A 199 33.37 -77.41 -49.63
CA GLN A 199 34.36 -78.43 -49.26
C GLN A 199 33.92 -79.86 -49.68
N ILE A 200 32.62 -80.16 -49.55
CA ILE A 200 32.05 -81.43 -50.03
C ILE A 200 32.15 -81.53 -51.56
N MET A 201 31.84 -80.44 -52.27
CA MET A 201 31.95 -80.40 -53.74
C MET A 201 33.39 -80.56 -54.22
N GLU A 202 34.36 -79.92 -53.58
CA GLU A 202 35.79 -80.07 -53.91
C GLU A 202 36.26 -81.52 -53.74
N SER A 203 35.81 -82.18 -52.67
CA SER A 203 36.10 -83.59 -52.42
C SER A 203 35.49 -84.49 -53.50
N SER A 204 34.23 -84.23 -53.87
CA SER A 204 33.54 -84.95 -54.96
C SER A 204 34.23 -84.74 -56.31
N GLN A 205 34.75 -83.54 -56.57
CA GLN A 205 35.49 -83.24 -57.81
C GLN A 205 36.84 -83.95 -57.87
N ASN A 206 37.52 -84.10 -56.73
CA ASN A 206 38.73 -84.92 -56.65
C ASN A 206 38.45 -86.39 -56.93
N GLU A 207 37.33 -86.94 -56.44
CA GLU A 207 36.90 -88.30 -56.75
C GLU A 207 36.58 -88.49 -58.23
N LEU A 208 35.86 -87.55 -58.85
CA LEU A 208 35.60 -87.58 -60.30
C LEU A 208 36.89 -87.53 -61.12
N SER A 209 37.89 -86.77 -60.68
CA SER A 209 39.19 -86.68 -61.35
C SER A 209 39.95 -88.02 -61.30
N LYS A 210 39.89 -88.73 -60.17
CA LYS A 210 40.43 -90.10 -60.05
C LYS A 210 39.71 -91.06 -60.98
N LEU A 211 38.37 -91.05 -60.95
CA LEU A 211 37.55 -91.93 -61.79
C LEU A 211 37.81 -91.68 -63.29
N ARG A 212 38.03 -90.42 -63.68
CA ARG A 212 38.43 -90.07 -65.05
C ARG A 212 39.77 -90.69 -65.43
N ASN A 213 40.78 -90.60 -64.57
CA ASN A 213 42.09 -91.23 -64.83
C ASN A 213 41.97 -92.75 -64.90
N ASP A 214 41.17 -93.36 -64.02
CA ASP A 214 40.89 -94.80 -64.04
C ASP A 214 40.21 -95.22 -65.34
N HIS A 215 39.25 -94.42 -65.82
CA HIS A 215 38.59 -94.64 -67.11
C HIS A 215 39.57 -94.49 -68.28
N GLU A 216 40.41 -93.46 -68.31
CA GLU A 216 41.44 -93.28 -69.35
C GLU A 216 42.41 -94.48 -69.38
N THR A 217 42.81 -94.99 -68.21
CA THR A 217 43.63 -96.20 -68.07
C THR A 217 42.90 -97.43 -68.61
N LEU A 218 41.62 -97.60 -68.27
CA LEU A 218 40.80 -98.71 -68.74
C LEU A 218 40.62 -98.69 -70.27
N VAL A 219 40.39 -97.51 -70.86
CA VAL A 219 40.32 -97.32 -72.33
C VAL A 219 41.64 -97.73 -72.98
N HIS A 220 42.77 -97.29 -72.43
CA HIS A 220 44.08 -97.68 -72.96
C HIS A 220 44.31 -99.20 -72.88
N ASN A 221 43.99 -99.81 -71.74
CA ASN A 221 44.07 -101.27 -71.57
C ASN A 221 43.14 -102.01 -72.54
N TYR A 222 41.93 -101.51 -72.78
CA TYR A 222 41.00 -102.07 -73.74
C TYR A 222 41.55 -102.04 -75.17
N GLU A 223 42.11 -100.90 -75.62
CA GLU A 223 42.72 -100.79 -76.95
C GLU A 223 43.95 -101.71 -77.11
N ASN A 224 44.75 -101.89 -76.05
CA ASN A 224 45.85 -102.85 -76.06
C ASN A 224 45.35 -104.29 -76.24
N ILE A 225 44.35 -104.71 -75.44
CA ILE A 225 43.75 -106.06 -75.54
C ILE A 225 43.12 -106.27 -76.92
N LYS A 226 42.45 -105.27 -77.47
CA LYS A 226 41.87 -105.32 -78.81
C LYS A 226 42.93 -105.53 -79.88
N THR A 227 44.05 -104.80 -79.80
CA THR A 227 45.19 -104.96 -80.70
C THR A 227 45.81 -106.36 -80.57
N ASP A 228 45.96 -106.87 -79.35
CA ASP A 228 46.47 -108.22 -79.10
C ASP A 228 45.51 -109.30 -79.62
N LEU A 229 44.20 -109.09 -79.50
CA LEU A 229 43.17 -109.95 -80.07
C LEU A 229 43.22 -109.97 -81.61
N GLU A 230 43.39 -108.82 -82.25
CA GLU A 230 43.55 -108.71 -83.71
C GLU A 230 44.78 -109.50 -84.19
N LYS A 231 45.94 -109.32 -83.55
CA LYS A 231 47.16 -110.12 -83.83
C LYS A 231 46.96 -111.61 -83.63
N SER A 232 46.27 -112.00 -82.56
CA SER A 232 45.95 -113.41 -82.29
C SER A 232 45.06 -114.00 -83.38
N ASN A 233 44.03 -113.28 -83.82
CA ASN A 233 43.15 -113.70 -84.91
C ASN A 233 43.89 -113.83 -86.25
N GLU A 234 44.82 -112.92 -86.57
CA GLU A 234 45.70 -113.05 -87.73
C GLU A 234 46.56 -114.32 -87.64
N THR A 235 47.09 -114.61 -86.45
CA THR A 235 47.89 -115.81 -86.18
C THR A 235 47.05 -117.08 -86.34
N VAL A 236 45.82 -117.11 -85.79
CA VAL A 236 44.87 -118.21 -85.96
C VAL A 236 44.54 -118.41 -87.44
N SER A 237 44.20 -117.35 -88.17
CA SER A 237 43.91 -117.40 -89.61
C SER A 237 45.10 -117.95 -90.41
N TYR A 238 46.32 -117.53 -90.07
CA TYR A 238 47.55 -118.11 -90.63
C TYR A 238 47.64 -119.62 -90.38
N TYR A 239 47.50 -120.07 -89.13
CA TYR A 239 47.57 -121.50 -88.80
C TYR A 239 46.42 -122.31 -89.38
N GLU A 240 45.20 -121.76 -89.47
CA GLU A 240 44.07 -122.37 -90.18
C GLU A 240 44.40 -122.58 -91.66
N SER A 241 45.02 -121.57 -92.30
CA SER A 241 45.45 -121.68 -93.70
C SER A 241 46.55 -122.74 -93.89
N VAL A 242 47.50 -122.83 -92.96
CA VAL A 242 48.56 -123.86 -92.96
C VAL A 242 47.96 -125.24 -92.74
N ASN A 243 47.06 -125.40 -91.78
CA ASN A 243 46.38 -126.66 -91.49
C ASN A 243 45.52 -127.12 -92.67
N LYS A 244 44.84 -126.19 -93.37
CA LYS A 244 44.12 -126.48 -94.61
C LYS A 244 45.07 -127.00 -95.69
N LYS A 245 46.21 -126.33 -95.93
CA LYS A 245 47.24 -126.79 -96.86
C LYS A 245 47.82 -128.16 -96.46
N LEU A 246 48.01 -128.40 -95.16
CA LEU A 246 48.51 -129.68 -94.63
C LEU A 246 47.48 -130.81 -94.83
N LYS A 247 46.20 -130.54 -94.56
CA LYS A 247 45.09 -131.47 -94.86
C LYS A 247 45.01 -131.78 -96.36
N GLU A 248 45.11 -130.76 -97.22
CA GLU A 248 45.18 -130.93 -98.67
C GLU A 248 46.40 -131.76 -99.11
N PHE A 249 47.56 -131.56 -98.47
CA PHE A 249 48.76 -132.34 -98.73
C PHE A 249 48.59 -133.81 -98.32
N ILE A 250 48.08 -134.08 -97.11
CA ILE A 250 47.81 -135.44 -96.62
C ILE A 250 46.77 -136.15 -97.51
N LEU A 251 45.69 -135.47 -97.89
CA LEU A 251 44.64 -136.02 -98.76
C LEU A 251 45.10 -136.27 -100.21
N LYS A 252 46.13 -135.58 -100.70
CA LYS A 252 46.77 -135.83 -102.00
C LYS A 252 47.89 -136.89 -101.95
N SER A 253 48.27 -137.34 -100.75
CA SER A 253 49.38 -138.28 -100.52
C SER A 253 48.91 -139.72 -100.24
N TYR A 254 47.61 -139.99 -100.44
CA TYR A 254 46.97 -141.31 -100.52
C TYR A 254 46.26 -141.43 -101.86
#